data_AF-A0A645H0H3-F1
#
_entry.id   AF-A0A645H0H3-F1
#
_cell.length_a   1.000
_cell.length_b   1.000
_cell.length_c   1.000
_cell.angle_alpha   90.00
_cell.angle_beta   90.00
_cell.angle_gamma   90.00
#
_symmetry.space_group_name_H-M   'P 1'
#
loop_
_entity.id
_entity.type
_entity.pdbx_description
1 polymer ?
#
loop_
_entity_poly.entity_id
_entity_poly.type
_entity_poly.pdbx_seq_one_letter_code
_entity_poly.pdbx_strand_id
1 'polypeptide(L)'
;MAIFDLMAGWVLWAPFTLVTRGLQGYLVGKLAWSKGRQGNSFAMNLLATLLSVPIMLVGYYLCEWILYGNAITPLASIPGNLVQNAVGIAISLPLSAILKKMNITAR
;
A
#
# COMPACT_ATOMS: atom_id res chain seq x y z
N MET A 1 1.00 9.16 1.16
CA MET A 1 0.47 9.69 -0.12
C MET A 1 -0.58 10.76 0.09
N ALA A 2 -1.60 10.58 0.95
CA ALA A 2 -2.63 11.63 1.16
C ALA A 2 -2.11 13.05 1.42
N ILE A 3 -1.15 13.24 2.35
CA ILE A 3 -0.56 14.56 2.62
C ILE A 3 0.27 15.04 1.42
N PHE A 4 0.95 14.13 0.72
CA PHE A 4 1.70 14.45 -0.49
C PHE A 4 0.77 14.96 -1.58
N ASP A 5 -0.38 14.32 -1.80
CA ASP A 5 -1.36 14.75 -2.81
C ASP A 5 -1.95 16.13 -2.46
N LEU A 6 -2.14 16.40 -1.17
CA LEU A 6 -2.61 17.69 -0.68
C LEU A 6 -1.56 18.81 -0.90
N MET A 7 -0.27 18.51 -0.71
CA MET A 7 0.83 19.46 -0.92
C MET A 7 1.23 19.62 -2.39
N ALA A 8 1.08 18.57 -3.20
CA ALA A 8 1.47 18.55 -4.61
C ALA A 8 0.39 19.16 -5.55
N GLY A 9 -0.72 19.65 -4.99
CA GLY A 9 -1.82 20.26 -5.76
C GLY A 9 -2.88 19.28 -6.26
N TRP A 10 -2.78 18.00 -5.91
CA TRP A 10 -3.71 16.93 -6.28
C TRP A 10 -4.78 16.74 -5.20
N VAL A 11 -5.37 17.83 -4.72
CA VAL A 11 -6.26 17.85 -3.54
C VAL A 11 -7.48 16.94 -3.72
N LEU A 12 -8.01 16.84 -4.95
CA LEU A 12 -9.15 15.98 -5.25
C LEU A 12 -8.83 14.49 -5.05
N TRP A 13 -7.56 14.10 -5.20
CA TRP A 13 -7.11 12.72 -4.98
C TRP A 13 -6.89 12.41 -3.49
N ALA A 14 -6.45 13.39 -2.70
CA ALA A 14 -6.08 13.23 -1.30
C ALA A 14 -7.05 12.40 -0.43
N PRO A 15 -8.38 12.59 -0.45
CA PRO A 15 -9.31 11.77 0.34
C PRO A 15 -9.32 10.31 -0.11
N PHE A 16 -9.24 10.05 -1.42
CA PHE A 16 -9.22 8.70 -1.97
C PHE A 16 -7.89 8.01 -1.69
N THR A 17 -6.77 8.69 -1.82
CA THR A 17 -5.46 8.13 -1.47
C THR A 17 -5.34 7.85 0.02
N LEU A 18 -5.97 8.66 0.87
CA LEU A 18 -6.04 8.40 2.31
C LEU A 18 -6.78 7.09 2.60
N VAL A 19 -7.96 6.90 2.01
CA VAL A 19 -8.77 5.70 2.23
C VAL A 19 -8.09 4.46 1.65
N THR A 20 -7.65 4.51 0.39
CA THR A 20 -7.06 3.35 -0.30
C THR A 20 -5.74 2.93 0.32
N ARG A 21 -4.81 3.86 0.58
CA ARG A 21 -3.52 3.55 1.20
C ARG A 21 -3.66 3.25 2.69
N GLY A 22 -4.62 3.89 3.37
CA GLY A 22 -4.96 3.57 4.75
C GLY A 22 -5.46 2.14 4.90
N LEU A 23 -6.40 1.72 4.06
CA LEU A 23 -6.90 0.34 4.02
C LEU A 23 -5.81 -0.66 3.63
N GLN A 24 -4.99 -0.31 2.64
CA GLN A 24 -3.85 -1.13 2.23
C GLN A 24 -2.89 -1.37 3.40
N GLY A 25 -2.44 -0.32 4.08
CA GLY A 25 -1.54 -0.41 5.23
C GLY A 25 -2.17 -1.14 6.42
N TYR A 26 -3.45 -0.89 6.70
CA TYR A 26 -4.20 -1.58 7.75
C TYR A 26 -4.27 -3.09 7.51
N LEU A 27 -4.57 -3.52 6.29
CA LEU A 27 -4.63 -4.94 5.93
C LEU A 27 -3.27 -5.61 6.04
N VAL A 28 -2.21 -4.98 5.52
CA VAL A 28 -0.85 -5.50 5.63
C VAL A 28 -0.46 -5.64 7.10
N GLY A 29 -0.69 -4.61 7.92
CA GLY A 29 -0.38 -4.62 9.35
C GLY A 29 -1.17 -5.71 10.10
N LYS A 30 -2.47 -5.81 9.85
CA LYS A 30 -3.34 -6.81 10.48
C LYS A 30 -2.94 -8.24 10.10
N LEU A 31 -2.58 -8.48 8.83
CA LEU A 31 -2.13 -9.79 8.35
C LEU A 31 -0.73 -10.15 8.87
N ALA A 32 0.19 -9.19 8.90
CA ALA A 32 1.54 -9.38 9.44
C ALA A 32 1.52 -9.67 10.95
N TRP A 33 0.58 -9.08 11.70
CA TRP A 33 0.40 -9.31 13.13
C TRP A 33 -0.53 -10.49 13.46
N SER A 34 -1.21 -11.04 12.46
CA SER A 34 -2.15 -12.16 12.62
C SER A 34 -1.45 -13.42 13.14
N LYS A 35 -2.17 -14.18 13.96
CA LYS A 35 -1.72 -15.45 14.58
C LYS A 35 -0.50 -15.32 15.52
N GLY A 36 -0.33 -14.17 16.19
CA GLY A 36 0.75 -13.98 17.17
C GLY A 36 2.16 -13.96 16.58
N ARG A 37 2.28 -13.83 15.24
CA ARG A 37 3.56 -13.89 14.53
C ARG A 37 4.39 -12.62 14.63
N GLN A 38 3.84 -11.52 15.15
CA GLN A 38 4.52 -10.22 15.38
C GLN A 38 5.32 -9.74 14.13
N GLY A 39 4.86 -10.09 12.92
CA GLY A 39 5.55 -9.82 11.66
C GLY A 39 6.90 -10.53 11.47
N ASN A 40 7.26 -11.56 12.25
CA ASN A 40 8.55 -12.26 12.17
C ASN A 40 8.64 -13.22 10.98
N SER A 41 7.52 -13.57 10.34
CA SER A 41 7.52 -14.43 9.17
C SER A 41 7.62 -13.60 7.89
N PHE A 42 8.77 -13.69 7.22
CA PHE A 42 9.02 -13.06 5.91
C PHE A 42 7.96 -13.45 4.87
N ALA A 43 7.63 -14.74 4.80
CA ALA A 43 6.61 -15.27 3.89
C ALA A 43 5.21 -14.67 4.17
N MET A 44 4.85 -14.47 5.45
CA MET A 44 3.56 -13.89 5.81
C MET A 44 3.49 -12.39 5.50
N ASN A 45 4.60 -11.65 5.67
CA ASN A 45 4.66 -10.23 5.29
C ASN A 45 4.59 -10.05 3.77
N LEU A 46 5.24 -10.95 3.01
CA LEU A 46 5.13 -10.96 1.55
C LEU A 46 3.70 -11.27 1.10
N LEU A 47 3.06 -12.31 1.66
CA LEU A 47 1.67 -12.64 1.38
C LEU A 47 0.71 -11.51 1.76
N ALA A 48 0.92 -10.89 2.92
CA ALA A 48 0.13 -9.75 3.37
C ALA A 48 0.21 -8.59 2.39
N THR A 49 1.41 -8.30 1.89
CA THR A 49 1.62 -7.21 0.93
C THR A 49 1.03 -7.54 -0.43
N LEU A 50 1.16 -8.78 -0.92
CA LEU A 50 0.52 -9.24 -2.15
C LEU A 50 -1.01 -9.17 -2.07
N LEU A 51 -1.60 -9.60 -0.95
CA LEU A 51 -3.04 -9.52 -0.70
C LEU A 51 -3.55 -8.08 -0.61
N SER A 52 -2.67 -7.11 -0.37
CA SER A 52 -3.03 -5.69 -0.31
C SER A 52 -3.13 -5.02 -1.69
N VAL A 53 -2.46 -5.58 -2.70
CA VAL A 53 -2.42 -5.03 -4.07
C VAL A 53 -3.82 -4.94 -4.72
N PRO A 54 -4.70 -5.95 -4.61
CA PRO A 54 -6.06 -5.87 -5.12
C PRO A 54 -6.89 -4.73 -4.50
N ILE A 55 -6.75 -4.45 -3.19
CA ILE A 55 -7.46 -3.34 -2.54
C ILE A 55 -7.03 -2.00 -3.14
N MET A 56 -5.74 -1.84 -3.38
CA MET A 56 -5.24 -0.63 -4.03
C MET A 56 -5.78 -0.51 -5.46
N LEU A 57 -5.72 -1.58 -6.26
CA LEU A 57 -6.22 -1.57 -7.65
C LEU A 57 -7.70 -1.22 -7.72
N VAL A 58 -8.53 -1.87 -6.90
CA VAL A 58 -9.98 -1.59 -6.83
C VAL A 58 -10.25 -0.16 -6.35
N GLY A 59 -9.50 0.29 -5.35
CA GLY A 59 -9.62 1.64 -4.80
C GLY A 59 -9.27 2.74 -5.82
N TYR A 60 -8.18 2.57 -6.56
CA TYR A 60 -7.77 3.50 -7.63
C TYR A 60 -8.76 3.47 -8.79
N TYR A 61 -9.23 2.28 -9.18
CA TYR A 61 -10.22 2.14 -10.25
C TYR A 61 -11.54 2.86 -9.91
N LEU A 62 -12.07 2.69 -8.68
CA LEU A 62 -13.25 3.42 -8.20
C LEU A 62 -13.01 4.93 -8.17
N CYS A 63 -11.82 5.34 -7.73
CA CYS A 63 -11.44 6.74 -7.66
C CYS A 63 -11.41 7.39 -9.05
N GLU A 64 -10.73 6.77 -10.01
CA GLU A 64 -10.61 7.27 -11.38
C GLU A 64 -11.94 7.22 -12.13
N TRP A 65 -12.80 6.24 -11.85
CA TRP A 65 -14.16 6.20 -12.38
C TRP A 65 -15.00 7.39 -11.89
N ILE A 66 -14.91 7.73 -10.60
CA ILE A 66 -15.62 8.89 -10.01
C ILE A 66 -15.02 10.22 -10.52
N LEU A 67 -13.70 10.31 -10.68
CA LEU A 67 -13.00 11.53 -11.08
C LEU A 67 -13.12 11.84 -12.59
N TYR A 68 -12.92 10.84 -13.45
CA TYR A 68 -12.80 11.05 -14.90
C TYR A 68 -14.04 10.60 -15.68
N GLY A 69 -14.96 9.85 -15.07
CA GLY A 69 -16.17 9.35 -15.72
C GLY A 69 -15.90 8.39 -16.90
N ASN A 70 -14.64 7.95 -17.07
CA ASN A 70 -14.19 7.18 -18.23
C ASN A 70 -13.35 5.99 -17.77
N ALA A 71 -13.71 4.79 -18.21
CA ALA A 71 -13.15 3.52 -17.73
C ALA A 71 -11.77 3.17 -18.32
N ILE A 72 -11.26 3.98 -19.27
CA ILE A 72 -10.02 3.71 -20.02
C ILE A 72 -8.80 4.36 -19.37
N THR A 73 -8.94 5.56 -18.83
CA THR A 73 -7.87 6.28 -18.08
C THR A 73 -7.22 5.45 -16.97
N PRO A 74 -7.98 4.64 -16.19
CA PRO A 74 -7.42 3.80 -15.13
C PRO A 74 -6.36 2.80 -15.59
N LEU A 75 -6.43 2.32 -16.84
CA LEU A 75 -5.49 1.33 -17.36
C LEU A 75 -4.08 1.89 -17.50
N ALA A 76 -3.93 3.20 -17.72
CA ALA A 76 -2.61 3.84 -17.81
C ALA A 76 -1.90 3.89 -16.44
N SER A 77 -2.67 3.93 -15.35
CA SER A 77 -2.16 4.02 -13.97
C SER A 77 -1.73 2.66 -13.41
N ILE A 78 -2.24 1.55 -13.97
CA ILE A 78 -1.97 0.18 -13.49
C ILE A 78 -0.47 -0.19 -13.55
N PRO A 79 0.26 0.00 -14.67
CA PRO A 79 1.67 -0.36 -14.74
C PRO A 79 2.52 0.42 -13.73
N GLY A 80 2.30 1.73 -13.62
CA GLY A 80 3.02 2.58 -12.67
C GLY A 80 2.77 2.16 -11.22
N ASN A 81 1.51 1.90 -10.87
CA ASN A 81 1.13 1.39 -9.55
C ASN A 81 1.76 0.02 -9.26
N LEU A 82 1.83 -0.88 -10.24
CA LEU A 82 2.43 -2.19 -10.08
C LEU A 82 3.94 -2.09 -9.80
N VAL A 83 4.66 -1.27 -10.57
CA VAL A 83 6.09 -1.01 -10.35
C VAL A 83 6.31 -0.38 -8.99
N GLN A 84 5.49 0.59 -8.58
CA GLN A 84 5.62 1.24 -7.28
C GLN A 84 5.42 0.25 -6.12
N ASN A 85 4.45 -0.67 -6.22
CA ASN A 85 4.29 -1.73 -5.22
C ASN A 85 5.46 -2.71 -5.24
N ALA A 86 5.95 -3.11 -6.42
CA ALA A 86 7.08 -4.03 -6.55
C ALA A 86 8.36 -3.47 -5.92
N VAL A 87 8.70 -2.21 -6.23
CA VAL A 87 9.83 -1.51 -5.62
C VAL A 87 9.61 -1.34 -4.11
N GLY A 88 8.40 -0.98 -3.69
CA GLY A 88 8.04 -0.88 -2.27
C GLY A 88 8.23 -2.20 -1.51
N ILE A 89 7.82 -3.33 -2.08
CA ILE A 89 8.04 -4.68 -1.50
C ILE A 89 9.54 -5.00 -1.44
N ALA A 90 10.27 -4.77 -2.53
CA ALA A 90 11.70 -5.06 -2.64
C ALA A 90 12.53 -4.30 -1.58
N ILE A 91 12.13 -3.07 -1.24
CA ILE A 91 12.81 -2.26 -0.22
C ILE A 91 12.29 -2.55 1.19
N SER A 92 10.98 -2.64 1.39
CA SER A 92 10.37 -2.75 2.72
C SER A 92 10.67 -4.08 3.42
N LEU A 93 10.75 -5.19 2.69
CA LEU A 93 11.05 -6.51 3.26
C LEU A 93 12.45 -6.61 3.88
N PRO A 94 13.55 -6.27 3.18
CA PRO A 94 14.88 -6.28 3.79
C PRO A 94 15.00 -5.21 4.89
N LEU A 95 14.40 -4.04 4.71
CA LEU A 95 14.41 -2.99 5.74
C LEU A 95 13.70 -3.45 7.03
N SER A 96 12.55 -4.10 6.91
CA SER A 96 11.82 -4.72 8.02
C SER A 96 12.69 -5.74 8.76
N ALA A 97 13.43 -6.58 8.04
CA ALA A 97 14.31 -7.57 8.65
C ALA A 97 15.46 -6.91 9.44
N ILE A 98 16.07 -5.85 8.88
CA ILE A 98 17.14 -5.10 9.54
C ILE A 98 16.62 -4.38 10.80
N LEU A 99 15.50 -3.66 10.69
CA LEU A 99 14.91 -2.90 11.79
C LEU A 99 14.54 -3.78 13.00
N LYS A 100 14.02 -4.99 12.74
CA LYS A 100 13.75 -5.98 13.80
C LYS A 100 15.02 -6.44 14.50
N LYS A 101 16.09 -6.65 13.75
CA LYS A 101 17.39 -7.08 14.29
C LYS A 101 18.03 -6.00 15.17
N MET A 102 17.72 -4.73 14.92
CA MET A 102 18.20 -3.59 15.71
C MET A 102 17.40 -3.35 17.00
N ASN A 103 16.40 -4.18 17.32
CA ASN A 103 15.58 -4.11 18.54
C ASN A 103 14.89 -2.76 18.80
N ILE A 104 14.79 -1.88 17.79
CA ILE A 104 14.12 -0.58 17.90
C ILE A 104 12.60 -0.76 18.15
N THR A 105 12.06 -1.94 17.81
CA THR A 105 10.64 -2.29 17.97
C THR A 105 10.33 -2.97 19.32
N ALA A 106 11.31 -3.15 20.21
CA ALA A 106 11.09 -3.67 21.56
C ALA A 106 10.86 -2.55 22.57
N ARG A 107 9.72 -1.85 22.46
CA ARG A 107 9.14 -1.06 23.55
C ARG A 107 7.62 -1.13 23.48
#